data_AF-A0A4Q7P5A5-F1
#
_entry.id   AF-A0A4Q7P5A5-F1
#
_cell.length_a   1.000
_cell.length_b   1.000
_cell.length_c   1.000
_cell.angle_alpha   90.00
_cell.angle_beta   90.00
_cell.angle_gamma   90.00
#
_symmetry.space_group_name_H-M   'P 1'
#
loop_
_entity.id
_entity.type
_entity.pdbx_description
1 polymer ?
#
loop_
_entity_poly.entity_id
_entity_poly.type
_entity_poly.pdbx_seq_one_letter_code
_entity_poly.pdbx_strand_id
1 'polypeptide(L)'
;MDIFEKILFPRIANKSQMNKIIPVTIEYISSSRTIEILNLVSVEESKHVYVYNYEGKHFRVFESLVDLIQFFEIGKEPIASFETESDLKEYLDKLPIGDWKRPLNLKLNYLYRDGANYKQFGSVVFANSNFFTLRKASEKLRKKLISNEFFVPEDCGLPRLQYHPFDPEIDHDYHEFENFEWTVVEVTDSRKVEEFLEEVKRKDEV
;
A
#
# COMPACT_ATOMS: atom_id res chain seq x y z
N MET A 1 25.22 -12.52 36.77
CA MET A 1 25.26 -13.55 35.71
C MET A 1 23.82 -13.70 35.25
N ASP A 2 23.25 -12.77 34.47
CA ASP A 2 23.72 -12.33 33.14
C ASP A 2 24.03 -13.58 32.32
N ILE A 3 23.23 -13.99 31.33
CA ILE A 3 23.02 -13.32 30.05
C ILE A 3 21.71 -13.86 29.44
N PHE A 4 20.64 -13.06 29.36
CA PHE A 4 19.55 -13.23 28.36
C PHE A 4 18.67 -11.98 28.21
N GLU A 5 19.07 -10.85 28.81
CA GLU A 5 18.74 -9.52 28.28
C GLU A 5 19.85 -9.09 27.30
N LYS A 6 19.47 -8.49 26.16
CA LYS A 6 20.31 -7.98 25.04
C LYS A 6 20.38 -8.84 23.78
N ILE A 7 19.22 -9.13 23.17
CA ILE A 7 19.09 -8.92 21.72
C ILE A 7 18.16 -7.73 21.53
N LEU A 8 18.65 -6.57 21.98
CA LEU A 8 18.14 -5.28 21.60
C LEU A 8 18.53 -5.12 20.13
N PHE A 9 17.61 -5.34 19.20
CA PHE A 9 17.72 -4.69 17.91
C PHE A 9 17.90 -3.19 18.20
N PRO A 10 18.92 -2.51 17.67
CA PRO A 10 18.98 -1.07 17.80
C PRO A 10 17.70 -0.54 17.15
N ARG A 11 16.81 -0.02 17.98
CA ARG A 11 15.66 0.79 17.56
C ARG A 11 16.30 2.04 16.97
N ILE A 12 16.64 1.96 15.68
CA ILE A 12 17.20 3.06 14.92
C ILE A 12 16.25 4.23 15.18
N ALA A 13 16.79 5.30 15.74
CA ALA A 13 16.07 6.52 16.04
C ALA A 13 15.22 6.89 14.82
N ASN A 14 13.89 6.82 15.01
CA ASN A 14 12.90 7.17 14.00
C ASN A 14 13.18 8.59 13.53
N LYS A 15 13.79 8.71 12.35
CA LYS A 15 13.61 9.88 11.50
C LYS A 15 12.10 10.04 11.36
N SER A 16 11.53 11.17 11.82
CA SER A 16 10.10 11.49 11.85
C SER A 16 9.31 10.85 10.69
N GLN A 17 8.87 9.60 10.88
CA GLN A 17 8.25 8.82 9.83
C GLN A 17 6.75 8.99 10.02
N MET A 18 6.19 9.91 9.24
CA MET A 18 4.76 10.16 9.22
C MET A 18 4.07 9.05 8.44
N ASN A 19 3.05 8.45 9.04
CA ASN A 19 2.21 7.49 8.34
C ASN A 19 1.43 8.18 7.22
N LYS A 20 1.38 7.57 6.04
CA LYS A 20 0.37 7.89 5.03
C LYS A 20 -0.95 7.27 5.48
N ILE A 21 -1.97 8.10 5.65
CA ILE A 21 -3.32 7.65 6.02
C ILE A 21 -4.11 7.39 4.73
N ILE A 22 -4.59 6.17 4.55
CA ILE A 22 -5.41 5.76 3.41
C ILE A 22 -6.80 5.39 3.91
N PRO A 23 -7.85 6.17 3.62
CA PRO A 23 -9.22 5.79 3.93
C PRO A 23 -9.61 4.52 3.17
N VAL A 24 -10.18 3.54 3.88
CA VAL A 24 -10.67 2.28 3.30
C VAL A 24 -12.17 2.39 3.05
N THR A 25 -12.94 2.69 4.10
CA THR A 25 -14.39 2.93 4.01
C THR A 25 -14.82 3.87 5.14
N ILE A 26 -15.98 4.52 4.94
CA ILE A 26 -16.67 5.32 5.93
C ILE A 26 -18.09 4.76 6.05
N GLU A 27 -18.39 4.19 7.20
CA GLU A 27 -19.71 3.64 7.50
C GLU A 27 -20.50 4.66 8.33
N TYR A 28 -21.68 5.03 7.86
CA TYR A 28 -22.57 5.94 8.59
C TYR A 28 -23.48 5.16 9.52
N ILE A 29 -23.31 5.35 10.83
CA ILE A 29 -24.28 4.87 11.83
C ILE A 29 -25.51 5.76 11.84
N SER A 30 -25.31 7.07 11.69
CA SER A 30 -26.35 8.08 11.51
C SER A 30 -25.80 9.24 10.68
N SER A 31 -26.63 10.26 10.43
CA SER A 31 -26.19 11.49 9.75
C SER A 31 -25.06 12.23 10.48
N SER A 32 -24.85 11.96 11.78
CA SER A 32 -23.86 12.62 12.62
C SER A 32 -22.89 11.65 13.31
N ARG A 33 -22.90 10.35 12.95
CA ARG A 33 -22.00 9.36 13.55
C ARG A 33 -21.43 8.44 12.49
N THR A 34 -20.11 8.34 12.44
CA THR A 34 -19.42 7.51 11.44
C THR A 34 -18.39 6.59 12.10
N ILE A 35 -18.15 5.46 11.45
CA ILE A 35 -16.98 4.63 11.68
C ILE A 35 -16.13 4.72 10.41
N GLU A 36 -14.94 5.26 10.53
CA GLU A 36 -13.95 5.30 9.46
C GLU A 36 -12.97 4.15 9.66
N ILE A 37 -12.81 3.33 8.63
CA ILE A 37 -11.75 2.32 8.58
C ILE A 37 -10.60 2.94 7.80
N LEU A 38 -9.47 3.11 8.47
CA LEU A 38 -8.27 3.72 7.89
C LEU A 38 -7.15 2.70 7.84
N ASN A 39 -6.33 2.75 6.81
CA ASN A 39 -5.06 2.06 6.77
C ASN A 39 -3.92 3.06 6.93
N LEU A 40 -3.15 2.89 8.00
CA LEU A 40 -1.93 3.63 8.24
C LEU A 40 -0.81 2.90 7.53
N VAL A 41 -0.08 3.61 6.68
CA VAL A 41 0.99 3.05 5.85
C VAL A 41 2.29 3.76 6.18
N SER A 42 3.29 2.99 6.58
CA SER A 42 4.68 3.43 6.57
C SER A 42 5.40 2.86 5.34
N VAL A 43 6.71 3.10 5.21
CA VAL A 43 7.49 2.69 4.03
C VAL A 43 7.31 1.21 3.67
N GLU A 44 7.27 0.31 4.67
CA GLU A 44 7.21 -1.14 4.43
C GLU A 44 6.05 -1.85 5.16
N GLU A 45 5.28 -1.12 5.96
CA GLU A 45 4.30 -1.69 6.89
C GLU A 45 2.95 -1.00 6.75
N SER A 46 1.88 -1.71 7.09
CA SER A 46 0.55 -1.13 7.12
C SER A 46 -0.30 -1.71 8.26
N LYS A 47 -1.17 -0.89 8.87
CA LYS A 47 -2.05 -1.24 9.98
C LYS A 47 -3.44 -0.62 9.76
N HIS A 48 -4.48 -1.43 9.91
CA HIS A 48 -5.84 -0.91 10.02
C HIS A 48 -6.09 -0.31 11.40
N VAL A 49 -6.76 0.82 11.41
CA VAL A 49 -7.33 1.45 12.60
C VAL A 49 -8.77 1.85 12.31
N TYR A 50 -9.56 1.93 13.37
CA TYR A 50 -10.96 2.29 13.31
C TYR A 50 -11.13 3.61 14.06
N VAL A 51 -11.75 4.59 13.42
CA VAL A 51 -12.05 5.88 14.05
C VAL A 51 -13.56 6.00 14.14
N TYR A 52 -14.07 6.05 15.37
CA TYR A 52 -15.45 6.40 15.61
C TYR A 52 -15.57 7.91 15.81
N ASN A 53 -16.31 8.57 14.92
CA ASN A 53 -16.65 9.97 15.02
C ASN A 53 -18.06 10.11 15.60
N TYR A 54 -18.16 10.82 16.72
CA TYR A 54 -19.41 11.23 17.34
C TYR A 54 -19.66 12.72 17.08
N GLU A 55 -20.68 13.00 16.28
CA GLU A 55 -21.22 14.35 16.00
C GLU A 55 -20.22 15.35 15.40
N GLY A 56 -19.16 14.86 14.75
CA GLY A 56 -18.11 15.70 14.17
C GLY A 56 -17.23 16.39 15.23
N LYS A 57 -17.33 15.97 16.49
CA LYS A 57 -16.67 16.64 17.62
C LYS A 57 -15.84 15.71 18.47
N HIS A 58 -16.16 14.41 18.52
CA HIS A 58 -15.38 13.47 19.32
C HIS A 58 -14.93 12.29 18.48
N PHE A 59 -13.63 12.16 18.30
CA PHE A 59 -12.99 11.09 17.55
C PHE A 59 -12.39 10.09 18.52
N ARG A 60 -12.70 8.81 18.38
CA ARG A 60 -12.18 7.72 19.22
C ARG A 60 -11.49 6.68 18.34
N VAL A 61 -10.24 6.36 18.67
CA VAL A 61 -9.41 5.45 17.86
C VAL A 61 -9.37 4.07 18.50
N PHE A 62 -9.45 3.03 17.65
CA PHE A 62 -9.37 1.62 18.03
C PHE A 62 -8.42 0.87 17.10
N GLU A 63 -7.69 -0.11 17.63
CA GLU A 63 -6.75 -0.92 16.85
C GLU A 63 -7.40 -2.15 16.20
N SER A 64 -8.57 -2.55 16.68
CA SER A 64 -9.29 -3.69 16.15
C SER A 64 -10.81 -3.48 16.16
N LEU A 65 -11.50 -4.21 15.28
CA LEU A 65 -12.96 -4.26 15.26
C LEU A 65 -13.52 -4.80 16.58
N VAL A 66 -12.79 -5.70 17.25
CA VAL A 66 -13.18 -6.26 18.55
C VAL A 66 -13.20 -5.15 19.61
N ASP A 67 -12.18 -4.28 19.63
CA ASP A 67 -12.12 -3.17 20.59
C ASP A 67 -13.26 -2.18 20.36
N LEU A 68 -13.56 -1.89 19.09
CA LEU A 68 -14.68 -1.02 18.71
C LEU A 68 -16.03 -1.60 19.14
N ILE A 69 -16.26 -2.91 18.92
CA ILE A 69 -17.49 -3.58 19.37
C ILE A 69 -17.60 -3.54 20.89
N GLN A 70 -16.51 -3.83 21.60
CA GLN A 70 -16.48 -3.78 23.07
C GLN A 70 -16.72 -2.36 23.62
N PHE A 71 -16.33 -1.32 22.90
CA PHE A 71 -16.69 0.05 23.26
C PHE A 71 -18.21 0.26 23.25
N PHE A 72 -18.90 -0.22 22.20
CA PHE A 72 -20.36 -0.10 22.12
C PHE A 72 -21.10 -0.98 23.13
N GLU A 73 -20.62 -2.20 23.37
CA GLU A 73 -21.32 -3.17 24.22
C GLU A 73 -21.09 -2.96 25.71
N ILE A 74 -19.84 -2.69 26.11
CA ILE A 74 -19.42 -2.69 27.51
C ILE A 74 -18.65 -1.42 27.91
N GLY A 75 -18.55 -0.43 27.03
CA GLY A 75 -17.89 0.85 27.35
C GLY A 75 -16.37 0.74 27.46
N LYS A 76 -15.73 -0.19 26.75
CA LYS A 76 -14.27 -0.29 26.70
C LYS A 76 -13.64 1.01 26.19
N GLU A 77 -12.69 1.55 26.92
CA GLU A 77 -12.00 2.79 26.54
C GLU A 77 -11.23 2.65 25.19
N PRO A 78 -11.27 3.68 24.33
CA PRO A 78 -10.46 3.73 23.12
C PRO A 78 -8.97 3.85 23.45
N ILE A 79 -8.11 3.57 22.46
CA ILE A 79 -6.66 3.77 22.64
C ILE A 79 -6.28 5.25 22.68
N ALA A 80 -7.11 6.11 22.07
CA ALA A 80 -6.99 7.56 22.14
C ALA A 80 -8.32 8.21 21.76
N SER A 81 -8.54 9.44 22.23
CA SER A 81 -9.70 10.26 21.89
C SER A 81 -9.31 11.72 21.67
N PHE A 82 -10.00 12.38 20.73
CA PHE A 82 -9.69 13.74 20.30
C PHE A 82 -10.96 14.55 20.08
N GLU A 83 -10.86 15.87 20.30
CA GLU A 83 -11.93 16.83 20.06
C GLU A 83 -11.82 17.51 18.69
N THR A 84 -10.69 17.33 18.00
CA THR A 84 -10.41 17.96 16.71
C THR A 84 -9.83 16.95 15.73
N GLU A 85 -10.13 17.13 14.44
CA GLU A 85 -9.53 16.34 13.36
C GLU A 85 -8.01 16.56 13.26
N SER A 86 -7.54 17.75 13.62
CA SER A 86 -6.11 18.08 13.60
C SER A 86 -5.33 17.22 14.60
N ASP A 87 -5.84 17.10 15.83
CA ASP A 87 -5.18 16.30 16.88
C ASP A 87 -5.25 14.80 16.54
N LEU A 88 -6.40 14.35 16.03
CA LEU A 88 -6.55 12.98 15.51
C LEU A 88 -5.50 12.70 14.42
N LYS A 89 -5.38 13.61 13.45
CA LYS A 89 -4.43 13.46 12.34
C LYS A 89 -2.99 13.38 12.85
N GLU A 90 -2.59 14.29 13.74
CA GLU A 90 -1.25 14.29 14.31
C GLU A 90 -0.94 12.98 15.03
N TYR A 91 -1.92 12.44 15.76
CA TYR A 91 -1.80 11.15 16.41
C TYR A 91 -1.62 10.00 15.42
N LEU A 92 -2.49 9.91 14.40
CA LEU A 92 -2.43 8.85 13.39
C LEU A 92 -1.15 8.89 12.56
N ASP A 93 -0.63 10.09 12.26
CA ASP A 93 0.64 10.27 11.57
C ASP A 93 1.82 9.67 12.37
N LYS A 94 1.70 9.58 13.70
CA LYS A 94 2.77 9.09 14.61
C LYS A 94 2.49 7.72 15.21
N LEU A 95 1.31 7.15 14.98
CA LEU A 95 0.90 5.89 15.61
C LEU A 95 1.82 4.74 15.17
N PRO A 96 2.42 3.96 16.09
CA PRO A 96 3.22 2.81 15.73
C PRO A 96 2.40 1.74 15.01
N ILE A 97 2.84 1.34 13.81
CA ILE A 97 2.16 0.32 12.99
C ILE A 97 2.40 -1.10 13.56
N GLY A 98 3.54 -1.35 14.20
CA GLY A 98 3.86 -2.64 14.83
C GLY A 98 3.92 -3.82 13.84
N ASP A 99 4.21 -5.02 14.33
CA ASP A 99 4.41 -6.21 13.47
C ASP A 99 3.12 -6.77 12.83
N TRP A 100 1.97 -6.13 13.08
CA TRP A 100 0.65 -6.61 12.67
C TRP A 100 0.36 -6.26 11.21
N LYS A 101 0.92 -7.06 10.31
CA LYS A 101 0.74 -6.89 8.86
C LYS A 101 -0.68 -7.31 8.46
N ARG A 102 -1.44 -6.38 7.87
CA ARG A 102 -2.56 -6.73 6.98
C ARG A 102 -2.15 -6.43 5.55
N PRO A 103 -2.52 -7.25 4.56
CA PRO A 103 -2.07 -7.04 3.20
C PRO A 103 -3.02 -6.07 2.51
N LEU A 104 -2.54 -4.85 2.25
CA LEU A 104 -3.13 -4.04 1.18
C LEU A 104 -2.75 -4.65 -0.16
N ASN A 105 -3.64 -4.48 -1.14
CA ASN A 105 -3.33 -4.83 -2.52
C ASN A 105 -2.13 -4.00 -2.99
N LEU A 106 -1.36 -4.57 -3.92
CA LEU A 106 -0.23 -3.89 -4.53
C LEU A 106 -0.62 -3.42 -5.92
N LYS A 107 -0.55 -2.11 -6.13
CA LYS A 107 -0.73 -1.50 -7.43
C LYS A 107 0.63 -1.30 -8.08
N LEU A 108 0.88 -2.04 -9.15
CA LEU A 108 2.02 -1.86 -10.04
C LEU A 108 1.73 -0.68 -10.95
N ASN A 109 2.54 0.38 -10.89
CA ASN A 109 2.51 1.49 -11.83
C ASN A 109 3.64 1.35 -12.85
N TYR A 110 3.35 1.62 -14.11
CA TYR A 110 4.29 1.57 -15.22
C TYR A 110 3.89 2.57 -16.29
N LEU A 111 4.80 2.88 -17.20
CA LEU A 111 4.56 3.82 -18.29
C LEU A 111 5.16 3.35 -19.61
N TYR A 112 4.56 3.81 -20.70
CA TYR A 112 5.15 3.78 -22.03
C TYR A 112 5.74 5.16 -22.35
N ARG A 113 6.88 5.17 -23.05
CA ARG A 113 7.52 6.37 -23.60
C ARG A 113 7.91 6.10 -25.04
N ASP A 114 7.56 7.00 -25.96
CA ASP A 114 8.02 6.93 -27.35
C ASP A 114 9.36 7.68 -27.56
N GLY A 115 9.91 7.60 -28.77
CA GLY A 115 11.11 8.31 -29.19
C GLY A 115 10.96 9.84 -29.22
N ALA A 116 9.74 10.37 -29.19
CA ALA A 116 9.42 11.78 -29.06
C ALA A 116 9.20 12.22 -27.59
N ASN A 117 9.42 11.31 -26.63
CA ASN A 117 9.27 11.50 -25.19
C ASN A 117 7.83 11.76 -24.70
N TYR A 118 6.81 11.40 -25.48
CA TYR A 118 5.42 11.35 -25.01
C TYR A 118 5.24 10.19 -24.02
N LYS A 119 4.44 10.39 -22.97
CA LYS A 119 4.24 9.40 -21.90
C LYS A 119 2.79 8.94 -21.82
N GLN A 120 2.60 7.63 -21.66
CA GLN A 120 1.30 7.03 -21.33
C GLN A 120 1.45 6.20 -20.05
N PHE A 121 0.57 6.42 -19.07
CA PHE A 121 0.65 5.78 -17.75
C PHE A 121 -0.40 4.69 -17.60
N GLY A 122 -0.06 3.65 -16.85
CA GLY A 122 -0.95 2.54 -16.58
C GLY A 122 -0.66 1.88 -15.25
N SER A 123 -1.59 1.04 -14.82
CA SER A 123 -1.44 0.31 -13.58
C SER A 123 -2.23 -0.98 -13.56
N VAL A 124 -1.76 -1.94 -12.76
CA VAL A 124 -2.44 -3.20 -12.47
C VAL A 124 -2.42 -3.43 -10.96
N VAL A 125 -3.57 -3.84 -10.39
CA VAL A 125 -3.72 -4.11 -8.96
C VAL A 125 -3.75 -5.61 -8.71
N PHE A 126 -2.82 -6.08 -7.88
CA PHE A 126 -2.69 -7.48 -7.46
C PHE A 126 -3.13 -7.67 -6.01
N ALA A 127 -3.76 -8.81 -5.72
CA ALA A 127 -3.92 -9.28 -4.36
C ALA A 127 -2.54 -9.53 -3.72
N ASN A 128 -2.39 -9.18 -2.44
CA ASN A 128 -1.11 -9.31 -1.72
C ASN A 128 -1.20 -10.24 -0.50
N SER A 129 -1.85 -11.40 -0.63
CA SER A 129 -2.16 -12.27 0.51
C SER A 129 -0.94 -12.72 1.33
N ASN A 130 0.26 -12.70 0.73
CA ASN A 130 1.53 -13.09 1.36
C ASN A 130 2.36 -11.92 1.93
N PHE A 131 1.76 -10.73 2.08
CA PHE A 131 2.36 -9.58 2.76
C PHE A 131 3.70 -9.13 2.16
N PHE A 132 3.80 -9.11 0.84
CA PHE A 132 4.94 -8.47 0.19
C PHE A 132 4.98 -7.00 0.53
N THR A 133 6.16 -6.53 0.91
CA THR A 133 6.41 -5.09 1.06
C THR A 133 6.72 -4.49 -0.30
N LEU A 134 6.54 -3.16 -0.45
CA LEU A 134 6.81 -2.46 -1.71
C LEU A 134 8.25 -2.67 -2.18
N ARG A 135 9.23 -2.63 -1.25
CA ARG A 135 10.63 -2.87 -1.58
C ARG A 135 10.86 -4.30 -2.05
N LYS A 136 10.34 -5.30 -1.34
CA LYS A 136 10.53 -6.71 -1.73
C LYS A 136 9.92 -7.01 -3.09
N ALA A 137 8.73 -6.47 -3.37
CA ALA A 137 8.08 -6.60 -4.67
C ALA A 137 8.89 -5.91 -5.76
N SER A 138 9.32 -4.67 -5.52
CA SER A 138 10.14 -3.89 -6.47
C SER A 138 11.47 -4.57 -6.76
N GLU A 139 12.19 -5.04 -5.74
CA GLU A 139 13.47 -5.74 -5.90
C GLU A 139 13.32 -7.05 -6.69
N LYS A 140 12.26 -7.82 -6.42
CA LYS A 140 11.98 -9.05 -7.18
C LYS A 140 11.68 -8.74 -8.65
N LEU A 141 10.84 -7.74 -8.92
CA LEU A 141 10.47 -7.36 -10.28
C LEU A 141 11.69 -6.83 -11.04
N ARG A 142 12.40 -5.85 -10.48
CA ARG A 142 13.56 -5.20 -11.11
C ARG A 142 14.62 -6.18 -11.59
N LYS A 143 14.94 -7.21 -10.81
CA LYS A 143 15.91 -8.26 -11.19
C LYS A 143 15.52 -9.06 -12.45
N LYS A 144 14.27 -8.95 -12.90
CA LYS A 144 13.74 -9.63 -14.08
C LYS A 144 13.56 -8.68 -15.28
N LEU A 145 13.67 -7.37 -15.05
CA LEU A 145 13.52 -6.33 -16.09
C LEU A 145 14.83 -6.14 -16.88
N ILE A 146 14.69 -5.73 -18.13
CA ILE A 146 15.80 -5.28 -18.98
C ILE A 146 16.42 -4.05 -18.31
N SER A 147 17.73 -4.10 -18.05
CA SER A 147 18.45 -3.03 -17.36
C SER A 147 17.84 -2.63 -16.00
N ASN A 148 17.12 -3.55 -15.33
CA ASN A 148 16.37 -3.31 -14.09
C ASN A 148 15.26 -2.26 -14.15
N GLU A 149 14.82 -1.87 -15.35
CA GLU A 149 13.89 -0.76 -15.57
C GLU A 149 12.81 -1.07 -16.61
N PHE A 150 13.18 -1.75 -17.70
CA PHE A 150 12.30 -1.92 -18.87
C PHE A 150 11.74 -3.34 -19.00
N PHE A 151 10.53 -3.46 -19.53
CA PHE A 151 9.91 -4.75 -19.86
C PHE A 151 8.93 -4.60 -21.03
N VAL A 152 8.48 -5.73 -21.57
CA VAL A 152 7.35 -5.77 -22.51
C VAL A 152 6.14 -6.26 -21.72
N PRO A 153 5.08 -5.45 -21.55
CA PRO A 153 3.92 -5.81 -20.73
C PRO A 153 3.28 -7.14 -21.13
N GLU A 154 3.16 -7.38 -22.43
CA GLU A 154 2.53 -8.58 -22.98
C GLU A 154 3.27 -9.87 -22.58
N ASP A 155 4.61 -9.83 -22.51
CA ASP A 155 5.44 -10.96 -22.04
C ASP A 155 5.17 -11.28 -20.55
N CYS A 156 4.65 -10.32 -19.80
CA CYS A 156 4.29 -10.44 -18.38
C CYS A 156 2.78 -10.68 -18.18
N GLY A 157 2.01 -10.76 -19.26
CA GLY A 157 0.55 -10.82 -19.22
C GLY A 157 -0.11 -9.53 -18.72
N LEU A 158 0.52 -8.38 -18.96
CA LEU A 158 0.01 -7.05 -18.59
C LEU A 158 -0.51 -6.29 -19.83
N PRO A 159 -1.45 -5.35 -19.65
CA PRO A 159 -1.92 -4.49 -20.74
C PRO A 159 -0.82 -3.61 -21.34
N ARG A 160 -0.78 -3.50 -22.66
CA ARG A 160 0.02 -2.52 -23.39
C ARG A 160 -0.64 -1.13 -23.29
N LEU A 161 0.15 -0.07 -23.10
CA LEU A 161 -0.38 1.30 -22.93
C LEU A 161 -0.42 2.13 -24.21
N GLN A 162 -0.04 1.58 -25.36
CA GLN A 162 0.03 2.31 -26.61
C GLN A 162 -1.37 2.48 -27.25
N TYR A 163 -2.00 3.65 -27.01
CA TYR A 163 -3.35 3.96 -27.51
C TYR A 163 -3.40 4.63 -28.89
N HIS A 164 -2.25 5.02 -29.45
CA HIS A 164 -2.15 5.66 -30.76
C HIS A 164 -1.69 4.67 -31.84
N PRO A 165 -1.96 4.94 -33.13
CA PRO A 165 -1.42 4.14 -34.21
C PRO A 165 0.10 4.03 -34.11
N PHE A 166 0.62 2.81 -34.30
CA PHE A 166 2.05 2.52 -34.23
C PHE A 166 2.82 3.28 -35.32
N ASP A 167 3.82 4.04 -34.90
CA ASP A 167 4.79 4.73 -35.73
C ASP A 167 6.17 4.04 -35.62
N PRO A 168 6.64 3.34 -36.66
CA PRO A 168 7.90 2.59 -36.61
C PRO A 168 9.15 3.47 -36.42
N GLU A 169 9.08 4.79 -36.57
CA GLU A 169 10.23 5.68 -36.38
C GLU A 169 10.49 5.99 -34.90
N ILE A 170 9.44 6.01 -34.08
CA ILE A 170 9.51 6.46 -32.69
C ILE A 170 8.97 5.43 -31.69
N ASP A 171 8.17 4.45 -32.14
CA ASP A 171 7.55 3.51 -31.24
C ASP A 171 8.36 2.24 -31.02
N HIS A 172 8.23 1.69 -29.81
CA HIS A 172 8.82 0.43 -29.39
C HIS A 172 7.91 -0.31 -28.40
N ASP A 173 8.21 -1.55 -28.07
CA ASP A 173 7.37 -2.34 -27.15
C ASP A 173 7.71 -2.13 -25.66
N TYR A 174 8.83 -1.46 -25.37
CA TYR A 174 9.31 -1.31 -24.00
C TYR A 174 8.49 -0.34 -23.17
N HIS A 175 8.21 -0.76 -21.95
CA HIS A 175 7.57 0.01 -20.90
C HIS A 175 8.51 0.09 -19.68
N GLU A 176 8.45 1.22 -18.98
CA GLU A 176 9.25 1.54 -17.80
C GLU A 176 8.47 1.15 -16.52
N PHE A 177 9.13 0.42 -15.62
CA PHE A 177 8.60 0.21 -14.27
C PHE A 177 8.77 1.48 -13.44
N GLU A 178 7.65 2.03 -12.95
CA GLU A 178 7.65 3.20 -12.08
C GLU A 178 7.83 2.76 -10.61
N ASN A 179 6.79 2.17 -10.02
CA ASN A 179 6.79 1.75 -8.62
C ASN A 179 5.68 0.75 -8.32
N PHE A 180 5.74 0.18 -7.11
CA PHE A 180 4.57 -0.37 -6.44
C PHE A 180 4.05 0.64 -5.42
N GLU A 181 2.73 0.71 -5.28
CA GLU A 181 2.07 1.42 -4.19
C GLU A 181 1.04 0.55 -3.48
N TRP A 182 0.81 0.85 -2.20
CA TRP A 182 -0.28 0.27 -1.44
C TRP A 182 -1.63 0.82 -1.91
N THR A 183 -2.63 -0.05 -2.07
CA THR A 183 -3.95 0.38 -2.47
C THR A 183 -5.07 -0.44 -1.82
N VAL A 184 -6.23 0.21 -1.66
CA VAL A 184 -7.51 -0.40 -1.28
C VAL A 184 -8.39 -0.67 -2.49
N VAL A 185 -7.96 -0.24 -3.68
CA VAL A 185 -8.66 -0.49 -4.94
C VAL A 185 -8.77 -2.00 -5.17
N GLU A 186 -9.89 -2.42 -5.76
CA GLU A 186 -10.14 -3.81 -6.11
C GLU A 186 -9.05 -4.35 -7.05
N VAL A 187 -8.84 -5.66 -6.93
CA VAL A 187 -7.87 -6.40 -7.71
C VAL A 187 -8.30 -6.39 -9.18
N THR A 188 -7.39 -6.00 -10.08
CA THR A 188 -7.66 -5.94 -11.53
C THR A 188 -7.03 -7.10 -12.29
N ASP A 189 -6.16 -7.87 -11.65
CA ASP A 189 -5.51 -9.05 -12.21
C ASP A 189 -5.84 -10.27 -11.35
N SER A 190 -6.25 -11.37 -11.97
CA SER A 190 -6.61 -12.59 -11.23
C SER A 190 -5.45 -13.19 -10.44
N ARG A 191 -4.20 -12.88 -10.82
CA ARG A 191 -3.00 -13.34 -10.14
C ARG A 191 -2.78 -12.56 -8.85
N LYS A 192 -2.20 -13.24 -7.87
CA LYS A 192 -1.59 -12.57 -6.71
C LYS A 192 -0.24 -11.99 -7.11
N VAL A 193 0.24 -11.02 -6.33
CA VAL A 193 1.52 -10.36 -6.63
C VAL A 193 2.68 -11.35 -6.64
N GLU A 194 2.68 -12.37 -5.78
CA GLU A 194 3.70 -13.40 -5.78
C GLU A 194 3.70 -14.25 -7.05
N GLU A 195 2.52 -14.61 -7.55
CA GLU A 195 2.33 -15.42 -8.76
C GLU A 195 2.83 -14.64 -9.97
N PHE A 196 2.40 -13.37 -10.10
CA PHE A 196 2.91 -12.45 -11.11
C PHE A 196 4.45 -12.34 -11.06
N LEU A 197 4.99 -12.08 -9.86
CA LEU A 197 6.44 -11.94 -9.67
C LEU A 197 7.22 -13.23 -9.93
N GLU A 198 6.59 -14.40 -9.92
CA GLU A 198 7.21 -15.69 -10.25
C GLU A 198 7.15 -15.95 -11.76
N GLU A 199 6.02 -15.65 -12.40
CA GLU A 199 5.78 -15.83 -13.84
C GLU A 199 6.64 -14.96 -14.74
N VAL A 200 6.93 -13.71 -14.34
CA VAL A 200 7.80 -12.82 -15.13
C VAL A 200 9.15 -13.51 -15.33
N LYS A 201 9.55 -13.75 -16.58
CA LYS A 201 10.84 -14.38 -16.89
C LYS A 201 11.92 -13.31 -17.03
N ARG A 202 13.14 -13.65 -16.59
CA ARG A 202 14.31 -12.78 -16.79
C ARG A 202 14.68 -12.80 -18.27
N LYS A 203 14.84 -11.62 -18.89
CA LYS A 203 15.20 -11.52 -20.32
C LYS A 203 16.66 -11.83 -20.67
N ASP A 204 17.53 -12.03 -19.68
CA ASP A 204 18.93 -12.46 -19.88
C ASP A 204 19.09 -13.96 -20.23
N GLU A 205 17.99 -14.66 -20.55
CA GLU A 205 17.98 -16.09 -20.93
C GLU A 205 17.71 -16.34 -22.43
N VAL A 206 17.98 -15.35 -23.28
CA VAL A 206 18.02 -15.53 -24.75
C VAL A 206 19.41 -15.20 -25.29
#